data_AF-A0A967E0U7-F1
#
_entry.id   AF-A0A967E0U7-F1
#
_cell.length_a   1.000
_cell.length_b   1.000
_cell.length_c   1.000
_cell.angle_alpha   90.00
_cell.angle_beta   90.00
_cell.angle_gamma   90.00
#
_symmetry.space_group_name_H-M   'P 1'
#
loop_
_entity.id
_entity.type
_entity.pdbx_description
1 polymer ?
#
loop_
_entity_poly.entity_id
_entity_poly.type
_entity_poly.pdbx_seq_one_letter_code
_entity_poly.pdbx_strand_id
1 'polypeptide(L)'
;MPFFDSLTAAEDWVARCEALTPPQNAAKIMMHQTQRLISLADDLPRIRPHKELLQLLFLLVCTEHVAKLHDGFSGEGKSRAYVQRFFESFVIDADRQTLSTAFTDLTDHLHRPLSFEKAVDLLYEIRCDVVHEGKLWGLAFHDGVTPMVNALPDVETRIGLPGLRDIVVRGCIEAITVKLSES
;
A
#
# COMPACT_ATOMS: atom_id res chain seq x y z
N MET A 1 13.83 13.62 5.05
CA MET A 1 13.17 12.32 4.81
C MET A 1 11.80 12.61 4.21
N PRO A 2 11.29 11.82 3.26
CA PRO A 2 10.09 12.22 2.51
C PRO A 2 8.76 12.14 3.28
N PHE A 3 8.73 11.63 4.52
CA PHE A 3 7.49 11.40 5.28
C PHE A 3 7.33 12.22 6.56
N PHE A 4 8.42 12.83 7.04
CA PHE A 4 8.43 13.66 8.25
C PHE A 4 9.22 14.93 7.96
N ASP A 5 8.78 16.05 8.54
CA ASP A 5 9.38 17.37 8.32
C ASP A 5 10.86 17.43 8.75
N SER A 6 11.25 16.61 9.72
CA SER A 6 12.62 16.51 10.21
C SER A 6 12.94 15.11 10.74
N LEU A 7 14.24 14.84 10.92
CA LEU A 7 14.69 13.61 11.59
C LEU A 7 14.17 13.55 13.03
N THR A 8 14.25 14.65 13.77
CA THR A 8 13.74 14.75 15.14
C THR A 8 12.25 14.43 15.23
N ALA A 9 11.44 14.93 14.30
CA ALA A 9 10.01 14.60 14.25
C ALA A 9 9.76 13.10 14.04
N ALA A 10 10.57 12.44 13.21
CA ALA A 10 10.48 11.00 13.01
C ALA A 10 10.92 10.23 14.27
N GLU A 11 12.01 10.63 14.91
CA GLU A 11 12.52 10.03 16.14
C GLU A 11 11.53 10.15 17.30
N ASP A 12 10.94 11.34 17.49
CA ASP A 12 9.92 11.59 18.50
C ASP A 12 8.66 10.74 18.26
N TRP A 13 8.23 10.62 17.00
CA TRP A 13 7.09 9.78 16.63
C TRP A 13 7.34 8.30 16.92
N VAL A 14 8.53 7.79 16.59
CA VAL A 14 8.94 6.42 16.93
C VAL A 14 9.02 6.23 18.45
N ALA A 15 9.61 7.17 19.18
CA ALA A 15 9.74 7.09 20.63
C ALA A 15 8.37 7.02 21.32
N ARG A 16 7.37 7.77 20.84
CA ARG A 16 5.98 7.69 21.31
C ARG A 16 5.37 6.32 21.09
N CYS A 17 5.57 5.71 19.91
CA CYS A 17 5.13 4.33 19.66
C CYS A 17 5.82 3.36 20.61
N GLU A 18 7.14 3.47 20.77
CA GLU A 18 7.93 2.54 21.58
C GLU A 18 7.57 2.57 23.07
N ALA A 19 7.16 3.73 23.58
CA ALA A 19 6.73 3.93 24.96
C ALA A 19 5.43 3.19 25.31
N LEU A 20 4.64 2.76 24.32
CA LEU A 20 3.40 2.03 24.56
C LEU A 20 3.65 0.62 25.12
N THR A 21 2.87 0.25 26.12
CA THR A 21 2.91 -1.05 26.79
C THR A 21 1.58 -1.79 26.65
N PRO A 22 1.56 -3.13 26.75
CA PRO A 22 0.30 -3.87 26.73
C PRO A 22 -0.65 -3.44 27.86
N PRO A 23 -1.97 -3.40 27.62
CA PRO A 23 -2.65 -3.75 26.36
C PRO A 23 -2.72 -2.61 25.32
N GLN A 24 -2.34 -1.37 25.65
CA GLN A 24 -2.43 -0.22 24.75
C GLN A 24 -1.24 -0.07 23.77
N ASN A 25 -0.73 -1.18 23.23
CA ASN A 25 0.43 -1.16 22.32
C ASN A 25 0.07 -1.44 20.85
N ALA A 26 -1.19 -1.25 20.45
CA ALA A 26 -1.63 -1.49 19.07
C ALA A 26 -0.84 -0.65 18.06
N ALA A 27 -0.67 0.65 18.31
CA ALA A 27 0.07 1.54 17.41
C ALA A 27 1.56 1.14 17.29
N LYS A 28 2.18 0.70 18.38
CA LYS A 28 3.53 0.12 18.38
C LYS A 28 3.63 -1.11 17.48
N ILE A 29 2.69 -2.05 17.63
CA ILE A 29 2.63 -3.25 16.80
C ILE A 29 2.46 -2.86 15.33
N MET A 30 1.54 -1.95 15.02
CA MET A 30 1.32 -1.45 13.66
C MET A 30 2.58 -0.82 13.05
N MET A 31 3.32 -0.01 13.81
CA MET A 31 4.60 0.56 13.38
C MET A 31 5.61 -0.53 13.03
N HIS A 32 5.81 -1.51 13.91
CA HIS A 32 6.74 -2.62 13.64
C HIS A 32 6.32 -3.48 12.44
N GLN A 33 5.02 -3.74 12.28
CA GLN A 33 4.50 -4.47 11.11
C GLN A 33 4.76 -3.69 9.82
N THR A 34 4.51 -2.38 9.84
CA THR A 34 4.76 -1.48 8.71
C THR A 34 6.23 -1.51 8.33
N GLN A 35 7.12 -1.23 9.27
CA GLN A 35 8.56 -1.24 9.02
C GLN A 35 9.02 -2.57 8.41
N ARG A 36 8.59 -3.70 9.00
CA ARG A 36 8.97 -5.03 8.53
C ARG A 36 8.51 -5.28 7.08
N LEU A 37 7.24 -5.05 6.77
CA LEU A 37 6.67 -5.39 5.47
C LEU A 37 7.14 -4.45 4.36
N ILE A 38 7.29 -3.15 4.67
CA ILE A 38 7.84 -2.18 3.73
C ILE A 38 9.31 -2.46 3.46
N SER A 39 10.13 -2.75 4.47
CA SER A 39 11.54 -3.11 4.23
C SER A 39 11.68 -4.39 3.40
N LEU A 40 10.81 -5.39 3.61
CA LEU A 40 10.79 -6.58 2.75
C LEU A 40 10.45 -6.25 1.30
N ALA A 41 9.49 -5.34 1.06
CA ALA A 41 9.19 -4.85 -0.28
C ALA A 41 10.40 -4.10 -0.88
N ASP A 42 11.03 -3.21 -0.12
CA ASP A 42 12.16 -2.40 -0.58
C ASP A 42 13.43 -3.25 -0.88
N ASP A 43 13.63 -4.37 -0.19
CA ASP A 43 14.77 -5.28 -0.42
C ASP A 43 14.58 -6.24 -1.61
N LEU A 44 13.34 -6.47 -2.05
CA LEU A 44 13.03 -7.44 -3.10
C LEU A 44 13.75 -7.17 -4.44
N PRO A 45 13.90 -5.93 -4.94
CA PRO A 45 14.69 -5.68 -6.15
C PRO A 45 16.11 -6.22 -6.08
N ARG A 46 16.72 -6.32 -4.89
CA ARG A 46 18.07 -6.85 -4.68
C ARG A 46 18.08 -8.38 -4.69
N ILE A 47 17.02 -9.01 -4.23
CA ILE A 47 16.89 -10.47 -4.09
C ILE A 47 16.34 -11.10 -5.38
N ARG A 48 15.33 -10.46 -5.98
CA ARG A 48 14.65 -10.85 -7.21
C ARG A 48 14.39 -9.61 -8.09
N PRO A 49 15.40 -9.18 -8.87
CA PRO A 49 15.26 -8.07 -9.79
C PRO A 49 14.05 -8.25 -10.73
N HIS A 50 13.42 -7.14 -11.09
CA HIS A 50 12.30 -7.08 -12.05
C HIS A 50 11.03 -7.85 -11.62
N LYS A 51 10.89 -8.21 -10.34
CA LYS A 51 9.68 -8.84 -9.80
C LYS A 51 8.86 -7.87 -8.96
N GLU A 52 8.37 -6.81 -9.61
CA GLU A 52 7.56 -5.75 -8.99
C GLU A 52 6.29 -6.27 -8.30
N LEU A 53 5.65 -7.31 -8.85
CA LEU A 53 4.43 -7.86 -8.24
C LEU A 53 4.68 -8.54 -6.89
N LEU A 54 5.90 -9.00 -6.62
CA LEU A 54 6.26 -9.47 -5.27
C LEU A 54 6.37 -8.29 -4.30
N GLN A 55 6.85 -7.13 -4.74
CA GLN A 55 6.88 -5.93 -3.92
C GLN A 55 5.45 -5.48 -3.61
N LEU A 56 4.60 -5.41 -4.64
CA LEU A 56 3.17 -5.08 -4.51
C LEU A 56 2.46 -6.00 -3.50
N LEU A 57 2.76 -7.30 -3.52
CA LEU A 57 2.24 -8.24 -2.54
C LEU A 57 2.53 -7.79 -1.10
N PHE A 58 3.78 -7.48 -0.78
CA PHE A 58 4.14 -7.06 0.59
C PHE A 58 3.52 -5.71 0.96
N LEU A 59 3.41 -4.78 0.00
CA LEU A 59 2.71 -3.52 0.21
C LEU A 59 1.23 -3.75 0.57
N LEU A 60 0.52 -4.60 -0.15
CA LEU A 60 -0.90 -4.88 0.11
C LEU A 60 -1.15 -5.76 1.34
N VAL A 61 -0.21 -6.64 1.69
CA VAL A 61 -0.24 -7.32 2.99
C VAL A 61 -0.06 -6.32 4.13
N CYS A 62 0.78 -5.30 3.94
CA CYS A 62 0.96 -4.21 4.90
C CYS A 62 -0.35 -3.44 5.11
N THR A 63 -1.00 -2.99 4.03
CA THR A 63 -2.27 -2.26 4.13
C THR A 63 -3.35 -3.07 4.85
N GLU A 64 -3.49 -4.35 4.51
CA GLU A 64 -4.42 -5.26 5.17
C GLU A 64 -4.13 -5.39 6.67
N HIS A 65 -2.87 -5.67 7.03
CA HIS A 65 -2.47 -5.88 8.42
C HIS A 65 -2.68 -4.62 9.27
N VAL A 66 -2.29 -3.46 8.74
CA VAL A 66 -2.44 -2.18 9.43
C VAL A 66 -3.92 -1.88 9.69
N ALA A 67 -4.79 -2.05 8.69
CA ALA A 67 -6.22 -1.80 8.88
C ALA A 67 -6.88 -2.78 9.85
N LYS A 68 -6.49 -4.08 9.82
CA LYS A 68 -6.98 -5.07 10.80
C LYS A 68 -6.57 -4.73 12.23
N LEU A 69 -5.30 -4.39 12.44
CA LEU A 69 -4.78 -4.02 13.74
C LEU A 69 -5.41 -2.72 14.27
N HIS A 70 -5.61 -1.74 13.39
CA HIS A 70 -6.28 -0.48 13.73
C HIS A 70 -7.68 -0.73 14.31
N ASP A 71 -8.44 -1.63 13.67
CA ASP A 71 -9.80 -2.02 14.07
C ASP A 71 -9.85 -3.02 15.24
N GLY A 72 -8.70 -3.52 15.71
CA GLY A 72 -8.67 -4.60 16.71
C GLY A 72 -9.24 -5.93 16.21
N PHE A 73 -9.21 -6.17 14.89
CA PHE A 73 -9.74 -7.39 14.29
C PHE A 73 -8.76 -8.56 14.43
N SER A 74 -9.23 -9.67 14.99
CA SER A 74 -8.45 -10.89 15.24
C SER A 74 -8.94 -12.12 14.47
N GLY A 75 -9.95 -11.96 13.61
CA GLY A 75 -10.53 -13.06 12.83
C GLY A 75 -9.80 -13.37 11.53
N GLU A 76 -10.29 -14.38 10.82
CA GLU A 76 -9.84 -14.74 9.47
C GLU A 76 -10.70 -14.10 8.37
N GLY A 77 -10.14 -13.98 7.17
CA GLY A 77 -10.83 -13.44 6.00
C GLY A 77 -10.89 -11.91 5.95
N LYS A 78 -11.84 -11.40 5.14
CA LYS A 78 -12.07 -9.96 4.88
C LYS A 78 -10.89 -9.18 4.29
N SER A 79 -9.90 -9.86 3.71
CA SER A 79 -8.69 -9.22 3.16
C SER A 79 -9.02 -8.07 2.20
N ARG A 80 -9.91 -8.30 1.22
CA ARG A 80 -10.37 -7.25 0.30
C ARG A 80 -10.93 -6.04 1.02
N ALA A 81 -11.86 -6.25 1.95
CA ALA A 81 -12.50 -5.18 2.70
C ALA A 81 -11.51 -4.38 3.55
N TYR A 82 -10.49 -5.03 4.13
CA TYR A 82 -9.47 -4.33 4.92
C TYR A 82 -8.46 -3.57 4.06
N VAL A 83 -8.13 -4.06 2.86
CA VAL A 83 -7.34 -3.31 1.89
C VAL A 83 -8.10 -2.08 1.42
N GLN A 84 -9.37 -2.23 1.02
CA GLN A 84 -10.23 -1.11 0.64
C GLN A 84 -10.34 -0.08 1.76
N ARG A 85 -10.66 -0.54 2.99
CA ARG A 85 -10.75 0.31 4.17
C ARG A 85 -9.47 1.09 4.43
N PHE A 86 -8.30 0.47 4.24
CA PHE A 86 -7.02 1.17 4.39
C PHE A 86 -6.93 2.39 3.46
N PHE A 87 -7.19 2.17 2.17
CA PHE A 87 -7.12 3.23 1.17
C PHE A 87 -8.21 4.30 1.39
N GLU A 88 -9.41 3.91 1.83
CA GLU A 88 -10.52 4.82 2.10
C GLU A 88 -10.37 5.62 3.41
N SER A 89 -9.64 5.10 4.40
CA SER A 89 -9.58 5.71 5.73
C SER A 89 -8.28 6.47 5.97
N PHE A 90 -7.15 5.97 5.46
CA PHE A 90 -5.84 6.46 5.88
C PHE A 90 -5.02 7.09 4.76
N VAL A 91 -5.37 6.84 3.49
CA VAL A 91 -4.71 7.52 2.38
C VAL A 91 -5.32 8.91 2.21
N ILE A 92 -4.49 9.95 2.09
CA ILE A 92 -4.93 11.34 1.94
C ILE A 92 -5.54 11.62 0.56
N ASP A 93 -6.37 12.64 0.45
CA ASP A 93 -7.10 12.97 -0.80
C ASP A 93 -6.18 13.17 -2.01
N ALA A 94 -5.02 13.79 -1.84
CA ALA A 94 -4.05 13.97 -2.92
C ALA A 94 -3.53 12.64 -3.49
N ASP A 95 -3.31 11.65 -2.62
CA ASP A 95 -2.88 10.31 -3.01
C ASP A 95 -4.04 9.51 -3.61
N ARG A 96 -5.27 9.68 -3.12
CA ARG A 96 -6.49 9.09 -3.74
C ARG A 96 -6.73 9.61 -5.14
N GLN A 97 -6.53 10.91 -5.33
CA GLN A 97 -6.61 11.54 -6.65
C GLN A 97 -5.53 11.01 -7.59
N THR A 98 -4.32 10.77 -7.07
CA THR A 98 -3.23 10.14 -7.81
C THR A 98 -3.59 8.71 -8.23
N LEU A 99 -4.18 7.91 -7.34
CA LEU A 99 -4.65 6.56 -7.65
C LEU A 99 -5.80 6.55 -8.67
N SER A 100 -6.67 7.56 -8.64
CA SER A 100 -7.79 7.70 -9.59
C SER A 100 -7.33 8.02 -11.01
N THR A 101 -6.06 8.36 -11.22
CA THR A 101 -5.47 8.59 -12.54
C THR A 101 -4.30 7.65 -12.85
N ALA A 102 -4.01 6.73 -11.93
CA ALA A 102 -2.87 5.82 -12.01
C ALA A 102 -3.06 4.71 -13.05
N PHE A 103 -4.30 4.35 -13.36
CA PHE A 103 -4.63 3.26 -14.27
C PHE A 103 -5.69 3.73 -15.26
N THR A 104 -5.44 3.54 -16.54
CA THR A 104 -6.40 3.81 -17.61
C THR A 104 -6.98 2.49 -18.13
N ASP A 105 -8.30 2.39 -18.20
CA ASP A 105 -9.02 1.24 -18.75
C ASP A 105 -8.92 1.24 -20.28
N LEU A 106 -8.17 0.29 -20.85
CA LEU A 106 -8.00 0.20 -22.31
C LEU A 106 -9.18 -0.52 -22.98
N THR A 107 -10.04 -1.17 -22.20
CA THR A 107 -11.28 -1.75 -22.72
C THR A 107 -12.39 -0.71 -22.91
N ASP A 108 -12.30 0.43 -22.22
CA ASP A 108 -13.18 1.57 -22.45
C ASP A 108 -12.77 2.30 -23.73
N HIS A 109 -13.68 2.40 -24.69
CA HIS A 109 -13.49 3.15 -25.94
C HIS A 109 -12.99 4.60 -25.79
N LEU A 110 -13.19 5.24 -24.62
CA LEU A 110 -12.68 6.58 -24.33
C LEU A 110 -11.36 6.59 -23.56
N HIS A 111 -10.79 5.41 -23.28
CA HIS A 111 -9.61 5.20 -22.45
C HIS A 111 -9.64 6.06 -21.17
N ARG A 112 -10.76 5.98 -20.44
CA ARG A 112 -10.91 6.76 -19.20
C ARG A 112 -10.08 6.14 -18.08
N PRO A 113 -9.59 6.97 -17.14
CA PRO A 113 -9.01 6.45 -15.90
C PRO A 113 -10.01 5.59 -15.12
N LEU A 114 -9.51 4.57 -14.44
CA LEU A 114 -10.27 3.83 -13.45
C LEU A 114 -10.67 4.75 -12.30
N SER A 115 -11.85 4.52 -11.72
CA SER A 115 -12.19 5.16 -10.45
C SER A 115 -11.22 4.71 -9.35
N PHE A 116 -11.12 5.49 -8.27
CA PHE A 116 -10.33 5.14 -7.10
C PHE A 116 -10.60 3.70 -6.62
N GLU A 117 -11.88 3.35 -6.47
CA GLU A 117 -12.31 2.04 -5.97
C GLU A 117 -11.87 0.94 -6.92
N LYS A 118 -12.06 1.14 -8.24
CA LYS A 118 -11.61 0.19 -9.27
C LYS A 118 -10.09 0.04 -9.29
N ALA A 119 -9.34 1.12 -9.06
CA ALA A 119 -7.88 1.07 -8.98
C ALA A 119 -7.43 0.25 -7.76
N VAL A 120 -8.07 0.44 -6.60
CA VAL A 120 -7.76 -0.35 -5.39
C VAL A 120 -8.15 -1.83 -5.59
N ASP A 121 -9.30 -2.11 -6.20
CA ASP A 121 -9.73 -3.47 -6.52
C ASP A 121 -8.79 -4.16 -7.50
N LEU A 122 -8.35 -3.45 -8.54
CA LEU A 122 -7.34 -3.94 -9.48
C LEU A 122 -6.06 -4.37 -8.76
N LEU A 123 -5.51 -3.51 -7.90
CA LEU A 123 -4.32 -3.82 -7.11
C LEU A 123 -4.53 -5.07 -6.24
N TYR A 124 -5.69 -5.18 -5.59
CA TYR A 124 -6.03 -6.34 -4.77
C TYR A 124 -6.12 -7.63 -5.60
N GLU A 125 -6.71 -7.58 -6.79
CA GLU A 125 -6.83 -8.72 -7.71
C GLU A 125 -5.46 -9.21 -8.17
N ILE A 126 -4.55 -8.30 -8.51
CA ILE A 126 -3.15 -8.64 -8.84
C ILE A 126 -2.47 -9.34 -7.65
N ARG A 127 -2.69 -8.87 -6.41
CA ARG A 127 -2.17 -9.56 -5.22
C ARG A 127 -2.78 -10.95 -5.06
N CYS A 128 -4.06 -11.15 -5.39
CA CYS A 128 -4.67 -12.48 -5.39
C CYS A 128 -4.00 -13.41 -6.39
N ASP A 129 -3.73 -12.94 -7.61
CA ASP A 129 -3.03 -13.70 -8.65
C ASP A 129 -1.62 -14.12 -8.20
N VAL A 130 -0.89 -13.22 -7.56
CA VAL A 130 0.43 -13.52 -7.00
C VAL A 130 0.35 -14.61 -5.93
N VAL A 131 -0.60 -14.52 -5.00
CA VAL A 131 -0.67 -15.42 -3.83
C VAL A 131 -1.27 -16.78 -4.16
N HIS A 132 -2.35 -16.81 -4.93
CA HIS A 132 -3.09 -18.05 -5.20
C HIS A 132 -2.56 -18.77 -6.43
N GLU A 133 -2.03 -18.04 -7.41
CA GLU A 133 -1.63 -18.62 -8.70
C GLU A 133 -0.12 -18.49 -8.97
N GLY A 134 0.62 -17.77 -8.13
CA GLY A 134 2.05 -17.56 -8.33
C GLY A 134 2.36 -16.71 -9.58
N LYS A 135 1.38 -15.97 -10.10
CA LYS A 135 1.52 -15.14 -11.30
C LYS A 135 2.34 -13.88 -10.97
N LEU A 136 3.60 -13.88 -11.40
CA LEU A 136 4.55 -12.77 -11.18
C LEU A 136 4.79 -11.92 -12.44
N TRP A 137 3.78 -11.86 -13.32
CA TRP A 137 3.77 -11.14 -14.59
C TRP A 137 2.35 -10.67 -14.89
N GLY A 138 2.17 -9.90 -15.96
CA GLY A 138 0.85 -9.42 -16.42
C GLY A 138 0.66 -7.92 -16.21
N LEU A 139 1.13 -7.41 -15.07
CA LEU A 139 1.21 -5.98 -14.80
C LEU A 139 2.67 -5.51 -14.65
N ALA A 140 2.99 -4.41 -15.30
CA ALA A 140 4.17 -3.59 -15.11
C ALA A 140 3.77 -2.18 -14.68
N PHE A 141 4.54 -1.59 -13.77
CA PHE A 141 4.38 -0.20 -13.35
C PHE A 141 5.14 0.74 -14.29
N HIS A 142 4.79 2.03 -14.25
CA HIS A 142 5.52 3.07 -14.97
C HIS A 142 7.02 3.03 -14.65
N ASP A 143 7.88 3.04 -15.66
CA ASP A 143 9.33 2.80 -15.54
C ASP A 143 10.17 4.04 -15.18
N GLY A 144 9.52 5.21 -15.15
CA GLY A 144 10.13 6.51 -14.88
C GLY A 144 10.26 7.39 -16.13
N VAL A 145 10.02 6.83 -17.31
CA VAL A 145 10.03 7.52 -18.60
C VAL A 145 8.67 7.46 -19.27
N THR A 146 8.04 6.29 -19.30
CA THR A 146 6.77 6.07 -20.01
C THR A 146 5.76 5.25 -19.19
N PRO A 147 4.46 5.53 -19.35
CA PRO A 147 3.41 4.62 -18.89
C PRO A 147 3.54 3.23 -19.51
N MET A 148 3.16 2.20 -18.76
CA MET A 148 3.24 0.82 -19.22
C MET A 148 1.87 0.30 -19.62
N VAL A 149 1.74 -0.15 -20.87
CA VAL A 149 0.54 -0.84 -21.37
C VAL A 149 0.62 -2.32 -20.96
N ASN A 150 -0.45 -2.80 -20.33
CA ASN A 150 -0.59 -4.16 -19.87
C ASN A 150 -1.73 -4.82 -20.61
N ALA A 151 -1.56 -6.10 -20.99
CA ALA A 151 -2.60 -6.85 -21.69
C ALA A 151 -3.50 -7.65 -20.73
N LEU A 152 -3.00 -7.97 -19.53
CA LEU A 152 -3.69 -8.75 -18.52
C LEU A 152 -3.21 -8.30 -17.13
N PRO A 153 -3.86 -7.31 -16.48
CA PRO A 153 -5.10 -6.64 -16.89
C PRO A 153 -4.91 -5.68 -18.09
N ASP A 154 -5.97 -5.44 -18.86
CA ASP A 154 -5.95 -4.57 -20.06
C ASP A 154 -6.02 -3.07 -19.66
N VAL A 155 -4.88 -2.58 -19.14
CA VAL A 155 -4.77 -1.24 -18.57
C VAL A 155 -3.43 -0.59 -18.92
N GLU A 156 -3.43 0.73 -19.02
CA GLU A 156 -2.19 1.51 -19.00
C GLU A 156 -1.89 1.99 -17.58
N THR A 157 -0.73 1.61 -17.05
CA THR A 157 -0.25 1.99 -15.72
C THR A 157 0.63 3.23 -15.80
N ARG A 158 0.17 4.32 -15.19
CA ARG A 158 0.83 5.64 -15.16
C ARG A 158 1.59 5.90 -13.86
N ILE A 159 1.28 5.15 -12.80
CA ILE A 159 2.00 5.25 -11.53
C ILE A 159 3.22 4.32 -11.52
N GLY A 160 4.35 4.80 -10.99
CA GLY A 160 5.50 3.97 -10.69
C GLY A 160 5.32 3.24 -9.36
N LEU A 161 5.87 2.03 -9.23
CA LEU A 161 5.83 1.30 -7.98
C LEU A 161 6.37 2.09 -6.77
N PRO A 162 7.47 2.89 -6.88
CA PRO A 162 7.90 3.76 -5.79
C PRO A 162 6.84 4.76 -5.33
N GLY A 163 6.07 5.32 -6.27
CA GLY A 163 4.97 6.23 -5.96
C GLY A 163 3.86 5.55 -5.18
N LEU A 164 3.45 4.34 -5.60
CA LEU A 164 2.48 3.53 -4.87
C LEU A 164 2.99 3.15 -3.46
N ARG A 165 4.26 2.77 -3.35
CA ARG A 165 4.91 2.46 -2.08
C ARG A 165 4.85 3.64 -1.12
N ASP A 166 5.12 4.86 -1.61
CA ASP A 166 5.08 6.07 -0.78
C ASP A 166 3.66 6.42 -0.31
N ILE A 167 2.64 6.20 -1.15
CA ILE A 167 1.23 6.31 -0.76
C ILE A 167 0.92 5.36 0.39
N VAL A 168 1.34 4.09 0.28
CA VAL A 168 1.13 3.09 1.34
C VAL A 168 1.85 3.49 2.62
N VAL A 169 3.09 3.97 2.55
CA VAL A 169 3.83 4.39 3.75
C VAL A 169 3.16 5.58 4.44
N ARG A 170 2.74 6.60 3.70
CA ARG A 170 1.97 7.73 4.28
C ARG A 170 0.68 7.26 4.94
N GLY A 171 -0.08 6.37 4.28
CA GLY A 171 -1.29 5.80 4.86
C GLY A 171 -1.03 5.00 6.15
N CYS A 172 0.08 4.26 6.21
CA CYS A 172 0.45 3.56 7.45
C CYS A 172 0.79 4.53 8.58
N ILE A 173 1.57 5.58 8.29
CA ILE A 173 1.92 6.62 9.27
C ILE A 173 0.65 7.31 9.80
N GLU A 174 -0.29 7.63 8.92
CA GLU A 174 -1.58 8.22 9.31
C GLU A 174 -2.37 7.28 10.22
N ALA A 175 -2.57 6.03 9.81
CA ALA A 175 -3.27 5.03 10.62
C ALA A 175 -2.66 4.86 12.02
N ILE A 176 -1.33 4.81 12.11
CA ILE A 176 -0.60 4.69 13.37
C ILE A 176 -0.75 5.96 14.21
N THR A 177 -0.73 7.14 13.59
CA THR A 177 -0.87 8.43 14.28
C THR A 177 -2.27 8.61 14.87
N VAL A 178 -3.31 8.21 14.12
CA VAL A 178 -4.68 8.11 14.64
C VAL A 178 -4.71 7.16 15.83
N LYS A 179 -4.14 5.96 15.69
CA LYS A 179 -4.14 4.97 16.77
C LYS A 179 -3.36 5.41 18.02
N LEU A 180 -2.26 6.12 17.83
CA LEU A 180 -1.47 6.73 18.91
C LEU A 180 -2.27 7.76 19.70
N SER A 181 -3.21 8.44 19.05
CA SER A 181 -4.04 9.48 19.67
C SER A 181 -5.22 8.88 20.46
N GLU A 182 -5.55 7.61 20.21
CA GLU A 182 -6.56 6.83 20.93
C GLU A 182 -5.99 6.05 22.14
N SER A 183 -4.66 5.90 22.23
CA SER A 183 -3.96 5.06 23.22
C SER A 183 -3.58 5.84 24.47
#